data_AF-A0A533RPW4-F1
#
_entry.id   AF-A0A533RPW4-F1
#
_cell.length_a   1.000
_cell.length_b   1.000
_cell.length_c   1.000
_cell.angle_alpha   90.00
_cell.angle_beta   90.00
_cell.angle_gamma   90.00
#
_symmetry.space_group_name_H-M   'P 1'
#
loop_
_entity.id
_entity.type
_entity.pdbx_description
1 polymer ?
#
loop_
_entity_poly.entity_id
_entity_poly.type
_entity_poly.pdbx_seq_one_letter_code
_entity_poly.pdbx_strand_id
1 'polypeptide(L)'
;MASINERIAKFVNDMATDVVEERVIEYIVREVHNGRNLMEVLEDPYVRNRLNDEKRAHVIESPDIVTALEQEIREAMTLPEAGF
;
A
#
# COMPACT_ATOMS: atom_id res chain seq x y z
N MET A 1 25.52 14.19 -21.45
CA MET A 1 25.33 12.73 -21.39
C MET A 1 25.36 12.34 -19.91
N ALA A 2 24.34 11.64 -19.41
CA ALA A 2 24.35 11.20 -18.02
C ALA A 2 25.54 10.26 -17.77
N SER A 3 26.30 10.56 -16.72
CA SER A 3 27.43 9.76 -16.23
C SER A 3 26.95 8.35 -15.90
N ILE A 4 27.84 7.36 -16.06
CA ILE A 4 27.58 5.97 -15.65
C ILE A 4 27.15 5.93 -14.17
N ASN A 5 27.73 6.79 -13.33
CA ASN A 5 27.38 6.88 -11.91
C ASN A 5 25.94 7.35 -11.68
N GLU A 6 25.44 8.29 -12.49
CA GLU A 6 24.05 8.77 -12.39
C GLU A 6 23.06 7.67 -12.81
N ARG A 7 23.42 6.87 -13.82
CA ARG A 7 22.61 5.73 -14.28
C ARG A 7 22.56 4.60 -13.25
N ILE A 8 23.69 4.28 -12.62
CA ILE A 8 23.77 3.28 -11.54
C ILE A 8 22.97 3.75 -10.33
N ALA A 9 23.12 5.01 -9.91
CA ALA A 9 22.36 5.56 -8.79
C ALA A 9 20.86 5.52 -9.04
N LYS A 10 20.42 5.90 -10.25
CA LYS A 10 19.01 5.80 -10.65
C LYS A 10 18.52 4.36 -10.59
N PHE A 11 19.23 3.42 -11.22
CA PHE A 11 18.83 2.01 -11.24
C PHE A 11 18.71 1.40 -9.84
N VAL A 12 19.70 1.64 -8.97
CA VAL A 12 19.67 1.16 -7.58
C VAL A 12 18.52 1.81 -6.81
N ASN A 13 18.25 3.09 -7.02
CA ASN A 13 17.15 3.81 -6.39
C ASN A 13 15.78 3.31 -6.88
N ASP A 14 15.66 2.98 -8.16
CA ASP A 14 14.44 2.42 -8.76
C ASP A 14 14.20 1.01 -8.18
N MET A 15 15.21 0.13 -8.15
CA MET A 15 15.09 -1.20 -7.52
C MET A 15 14.78 -1.15 -6.02
N ALA A 16 15.42 -0.24 -5.28
CA ALA A 16 15.19 -0.09 -3.85
C ALA A 16 13.78 0.47 -3.56
N THR A 17 13.27 1.29 -4.48
CA THR A 17 11.89 1.79 -4.43
C THR A 17 10.90 0.64 -4.57
N ASP A 18 11.08 -0.24 -5.55
CA ASP A 18 10.16 -1.36 -5.80
C ASP A 18 10.04 -2.28 -4.57
N VAL A 19 11.16 -2.62 -3.93
CA VAL A 19 11.16 -3.47 -2.73
C VAL A 19 10.51 -2.80 -1.52
N VAL A 20 10.68 -1.49 -1.36
CA VAL A 20 10.02 -0.74 -0.27
C VAL A 20 8.53 -0.68 -0.51
N GLU A 21 8.13 -0.46 -1.75
CA GLU A 21 6.74 -0.36 -2.16
C GLU A 21 5.99 -1.68 -1.96
N GLU A 22 6.56 -2.80 -2.42
CA GLU A 22 6.04 -4.15 -2.18
C GLU A 22 5.80 -4.42 -0.69
N ARG A 23 6.78 -4.08 0.17
CA ARG A 23 6.64 -4.25 1.62
C ARG A 23 5.56 -3.36 2.24
N VAL A 24 5.32 -2.19 1.68
CA VAL A 24 4.25 -1.30 2.13
C VAL A 24 2.89 -1.84 1.67
N ILE A 25 2.79 -2.38 0.45
CA ILE A 25 1.58 -3.06 -0.04
C ILE A 25 1.24 -4.26 0.86
N GLU A 26 2.20 -5.15 1.11
CA GLU A 26 2.01 -6.32 1.99
C GLU A 26 1.55 -5.91 3.40
N TYR A 27 2.15 -4.83 3.93
CA TYR A 27 1.73 -4.27 5.21
C TYR A 27 0.27 -3.81 5.17
N ILE A 28 -0.11 -3.00 4.19
CA ILE A 28 -1.47 -2.45 4.07
C ILE A 28 -2.50 -3.58 3.95
N VAL A 29 -2.27 -4.53 3.03
CA VAL A 29 -3.16 -5.67 2.81
C VAL A 29 -3.37 -6.46 4.09
N ARG A 30 -2.29 -6.75 4.84
CA ARG A 30 -2.38 -7.46 6.11
C ARG A 30 -3.20 -6.71 7.14
N GLU A 31 -3.00 -5.41 7.28
CA GLU A 31 -3.74 -4.62 8.27
C GLU A 31 -5.23 -4.50 7.90
N VAL A 32 -5.56 -4.36 6.62
CA VAL A 32 -6.95 -4.36 6.14
C VAL A 32 -7.63 -5.70 6.37
N HIS A 33 -6.96 -6.82 6.08
CA HIS A 33 -7.48 -8.17 6.41
C HIS A 33 -7.66 -8.40 7.92
N ASN A 34 -6.93 -7.66 8.76
CA ASN A 34 -7.13 -7.68 10.21
C ASN A 34 -8.31 -6.79 10.67
N GLY A 35 -9.07 -6.21 9.72
CA GLY A 35 -10.24 -5.39 9.97
C GLY A 35 -9.93 -3.92 10.29
N ARG A 36 -8.69 -3.46 10.05
CA ARG A 36 -8.37 -2.02 10.19
C ARG A 36 -8.85 -1.25 8.96
N ASN A 37 -9.33 -0.04 9.18
CA ASN A 37 -9.77 0.83 8.10
C ASN A 37 -8.60 1.23 7.19
N LEU A 38 -8.76 1.08 5.87
CA LEU A 38 -7.72 1.38 4.88
C LEU A 38 -7.16 2.81 5.00
N MET A 39 -8.01 3.81 5.22
CA MET A 39 -7.57 5.20 5.32
C MET A 39 -6.73 5.45 6.57
N GLU A 40 -7.02 4.76 7.67
CA GLU A 40 -6.20 4.83 8.88
C GLU A 40 -4.83 4.18 8.66
N VAL A 41 -4.80 3.03 7.99
CA VAL A 41 -3.55 2.31 7.68
C VAL A 41 -2.64 3.12 6.75
N LEU A 42 -3.21 3.83 5.76
CA LEU A 42 -2.44 4.71 4.87
C LEU A 42 -1.76 5.88 5.59
N GLU A 43 -2.33 6.30 6.73
CA GLU A 43 -1.78 7.35 7.58
C GLU A 43 -0.75 6.84 8.61
N ASP A 44 -0.55 5.51 8.69
CA ASP A 44 0.40 4.94 9.64
C ASP A 44 1.83 5.49 9.39
N PRO A 45 2.60 5.78 10.45
CA PRO A 45 3.98 6.24 10.31
C PRO A 45 4.85 5.28 9.49
N TYR A 46 4.50 3.99 9.46
CA TYR A 46 5.21 3.02 8.63
C TYR A 46 5.09 3.35 7.13
N VAL A 47 3.89 3.72 6.67
CA VAL A 47 3.56 4.07 5.28
C VAL A 47 4.06 5.46 4.94
N ARG A 48 3.69 6.48 5.73
CA ARG A 48 4.03 7.88 5.47
C ARG A 48 5.53 8.18 5.43
N ASN A 49 6.33 7.46 6.23
CA ASN A 49 7.77 7.67 6.26
C ASN A 49 8.52 6.93 5.14
N ARG A 50 7.85 6.02 4.42
CA ARG A 50 8.47 5.15 3.40
C ARG A 50 8.06 5.51 1.98
N LEU A 51 6.91 6.15 1.80
CA LEU A 51 6.40 6.57 0.51
C LEU A 51 6.22 8.09 0.47
N ASN A 52 6.62 8.69 -0.66
CA ASN A 52 6.21 10.05 -0.98
C ASN A 52 4.74 10.05 -1.46
N ASP A 53 4.15 11.23 -1.66
CA ASP A 53 2.73 11.35 -2.00
C ASP A 53 2.37 10.70 -3.35
N GLU A 54 3.27 10.79 -4.34
CA GLU A 54 3.09 10.19 -5.67
C GLU A 54 3.07 8.65 -5.59
N LYS A 55 4.04 8.04 -4.88
CA LYS A 55 4.07 6.60 -4.67
C LYS A 55 2.92 6.11 -3.81
N ARG A 56 2.46 6.91 -2.84
CA ARG A 56 1.29 6.55 -2.04
C ARG A 56 0.02 6.48 -2.91
N ALA A 57 -0.12 7.37 -3.88
CA ALA A 57 -1.20 7.28 -4.87
C ALA A 57 -1.07 6.00 -5.72
N HIS A 58 0.13 5.70 -6.22
CA HIS A 58 0.39 4.48 -7.00
C HIS A 58 0.08 3.19 -6.21
N VAL A 59 0.45 3.14 -4.92
CA VAL A 59 0.17 2.01 -4.05
C VAL A 59 -1.33 1.78 -3.87
N ILE A 60 -2.14 2.84 -3.77
CA ILE A 60 -3.62 2.70 -3.66
C ILE A 60 -4.22 2.06 -4.92
N GLU A 61 -3.60 2.27 -6.09
CA GLU A 61 -4.02 1.66 -7.36
C GLU A 61 -3.59 0.18 -7.49
N SER A 62 -2.84 -0.36 -6.52
CA SER A 62 -2.41 -1.75 -6.53
C SER A 62 -3.61 -2.72 -6.52
N PRO A 63 -3.65 -3.70 -7.44
CA PRO A 63 -4.70 -4.73 -7.46
C PRO A 63 -4.84 -5.48 -6.14
N ASP A 64 -3.75 -5.66 -5.39
CA ASP A 64 -3.77 -6.36 -4.10
C ASP A 64 -4.52 -5.55 -3.03
N ILE A 65 -4.34 -4.23 -3.01
CA ILE A 65 -5.04 -3.33 -2.09
C ILE A 65 -6.52 -3.22 -2.47
N VAL A 66 -6.83 -3.12 -3.77
CA VAL A 66 -8.21 -3.14 -4.26
C VAL A 66 -8.91 -4.43 -3.84
N THR A 67 -8.26 -5.58 -4.03
CA THR A 67 -8.80 -6.88 -3.65
C THR A 67 -9.03 -6.98 -2.14
N ALA A 68 -8.08 -6.52 -1.32
CA ALA A 68 -8.22 -6.50 0.13
C ALA A 68 -9.41 -5.64 0.59
N LEU A 69 -9.59 -4.47 -0.03
CA LEU A 69 -10.72 -3.59 0.25
C LEU A 69 -12.06 -4.22 -0.17
N GLU A 70 -12.13 -4.85 -1.34
CA GLU A 70 -13.34 -5.55 -1.78
C GLU A 70 -13.74 -6.69 -0.83
N GLN A 71 -12.76 -7.41 -0.26
CA GLN A 71 -13.00 -8.44 0.73
C GLN A 71 -13.58 -7.86 2.01
N GLU A 72 -12.99 -6.78 2.54
CA GLU A 72 -13.47 -6.10 3.74
C GLU A 72 -14.90 -5.55 3.58
N ILE A 73 -15.20 -4.93 2.42
CA ILE A 73 -16.56 -4.47 2.09
C ILE A 73 -17.54 -5.65 2.06
N ARG A 74 -17.16 -6.77 1.43
CA ARG A 74 -18.01 -7.96 1.36
C ARG A 74 -18.26 -8.52 2.75
N GLU A 75 -17.24 -8.63 3.59
CA GLU A 75 -17.36 -9.11 4.96
C GLU A 75 -18.33 -8.22 5.75
N ALA A 76 -18.16 -6.90 5.67
CA ALA A 76 -19.04 -5.92 6.31
C ALA A 76 -20.50 -6.04 5.85
N MET A 77 -20.75 -6.29 4.55
CA MET A 77 -22.09 -6.48 4.00
C MET A 77 -22.72 -7.84 4.34
N THR A 78 -21.91 -8.86 4.61
CA THR A 78 -22.41 -10.19 5.00
C THR A 78 -22.74 -10.31 6.49
N LEU A 79 -22.30 -9.35 7.31
CA LEU A 79 -22.74 -9.27 8.70
C LEU A 79 -24.26 -9.01 8.68
N PRO A 80 -25.09 -9.93 9.20
CA PRO A 80 -26.50 -9.64 9.38
C PRO A 80 -26.55 -8.41 10.28
N GLU A 81 -27.38 -7.41 9.95
CA GLU A 81 -27.70 -6.35 10.90
C GLU A 81 -28.21 -7.04 12.17
N ALA A 82 -27.34 -7.15 13.18
CA ALA A 82 -27.70 -7.72 14.44
C ALA A 82 -28.77 -6.79 15.00
N GLY A 83 -30.00 -7.31 15.01
CA GLY A 83 -31.22 -6.52 15.11
C GLY A 83 -31.21 -5.53 16.27
N PHE A 84 -31.74 -4.35 15.97
CA PHE A 84 -32.43 -3.51 16.94
C PHE A 84 -33.92 -3.85 16.93
#